data_AF-A0A1I1PQY8-F1
#
_entry.id   AF-A0A1I1PQY8-F1
#
_cell.length_a   1.000
_cell.length_b   1.000
_cell.length_c   1.000
_cell.angle_alpha   90.00
_cell.angle_beta   90.00
_cell.angle_gamma   90.00
#
_symmetry.space_group_name_H-M   'P 1'
#
loop_
_entity.id
_entity.type
_entity.pdbx_description
1 polymer ?
#
loop_
_entity_poly.entity_id
_entity_poly.type
_entity_poly.pdbx_seq_one_letter_code
_entity_poly.pdbx_strand_id
1 'polypeptide(L)'
;MENNTSKITLKEVMDMELAIEKAAKKLVNSSDKDRLNDNKLWWKKRSLYEGANMLSSAEKRGEERGKKQKALEVASKLLLMGLELEDISSVIGLSIDELDNLKA
;
A
#
# COMPACT_ATOMS: atom_id res chain seq x y z
N MET A 1 -3.13 -15.07 22.31
CA MET A 1 -4.26 -15.17 21.36
C MET A 1 -3.79 -14.56 20.06
N GLU A 2 -3.46 -15.39 19.08
CA GLU A 2 -3.14 -14.92 17.73
C GLU A 2 -4.41 -14.36 17.11
N ASN A 3 -4.41 -13.05 16.83
CA ASN A 3 -5.46 -12.42 16.05
C ASN A 3 -5.34 -12.96 14.61
N ASN A 4 -6.09 -14.02 14.31
CA ASN A 4 -6.31 -14.56 12.97
C ASN A 4 -7.14 -13.57 12.13
N THR A 5 -6.65 -12.35 11.92
CA THR A 5 -7.20 -11.45 10.92
C THR A 5 -6.71 -11.93 9.57
N SER A 6 -7.58 -12.65 8.85
CA SER A 6 -7.31 -13.05 7.46
C SER A 6 -6.89 -11.81 6.67
N LYS A 7 -5.69 -11.83 6.09
CA LYS A 7 -5.18 -10.75 5.24
C LYS A 7 -6.01 -10.74 3.95
N ILE A 8 -7.09 -9.97 3.96
CA ILE A 8 -7.86 -9.68 2.75
C ILE A 8 -7.02 -8.76 1.87
N THR A 9 -6.82 -9.18 0.63
CA THR A 9 -6.12 -8.40 -0.40
C THR A 9 -7.04 -7.35 -1.00
N LEU A 10 -6.48 -6.25 -1.53
CA LEU A 10 -7.25 -5.21 -2.23
C LEU A 10 -8.15 -5.77 -3.34
N LYS A 11 -7.65 -6.78 -4.06
CA LYS A 11 -8.40 -7.46 -5.12
C LYS A 11 -9.66 -8.13 -4.58
N GLU A 12 -9.56 -8.80 -3.44
CA GLU A 12 -10.71 -9.46 -2.79
C GLU A 12 -11.75 -8.45 -2.31
N VAL A 13 -11.33 -7.27 -1.82
CA VAL A 13 -12.27 -6.18 -1.47
C VAL A 13 -13.03 -5.69 -2.69
N MET A 14 -12.35 -5.48 -3.82
CA MET A 14 -12.96 -5.02 -5.07
C MET A 14 -13.90 -6.07 -5.68
N ASP A 15 -13.53 -7.36 -5.62
CA ASP A 15 -14.37 -8.45 -6.13
C ASP A 15 -15.64 -8.62 -5.28
N MET A 16 -15.52 -8.46 -3.95
CA MET A 16 -16.69 -8.41 -3.06
C MET A 16 -17.60 -7.21 -3.35
N GLU A 17 -17.06 -6.03 -3.71
CA GLU A 17 -17.84 -4.84 -4.10
C GLU A 17 -18.73 -5.14 -5.32
N LEU A 18 -18.16 -5.75 -6.36
CA LEU A 18 -18.89 -6.10 -7.58
C LEU A 18 -20.00 -7.12 -7.31
N ALA A 19 -19.75 -8.07 -6.41
CA ALA A 19 -20.74 -9.07 -6.00
C ALA A 19 -21.89 -8.43 -5.20
N ILE A 20 -21.58 -7.55 -4.26
CA ILE A 20 -22.58 -6.83 -3.45
C ILE A 20 -23.43 -5.91 -4.32
N GLU A 21 -22.84 -5.20 -5.29
CA GLU A 21 -23.57 -4.32 -6.21
C GLU A 21 -24.56 -5.11 -7.08
N LYS A 22 -24.12 -6.25 -7.63
CA LYS A 22 -24.98 -7.15 -8.41
C LYS A 22 -26.11 -7.73 -7.56
N ALA A 23 -25.83 -8.09 -6.31
CA ALA A 23 -26.84 -8.60 -5.39
C ALA A 23 -27.87 -7.52 -5.00
N ALA A 24 -27.41 -6.31 -4.68
CA ALA A 24 -28.27 -5.17 -4.36
C ALA A 24 -29.18 -4.81 -5.55
N LYS A 25 -28.64 -4.76 -6.78
CA LYS A 25 -29.41 -4.53 -8.01
C LYS A 25 -30.49 -5.59 -8.25
N LYS A 26 -30.25 -6.85 -7.85
CA LYS A 26 -31.24 -7.95 -7.95
C LYS A 26 -32.31 -7.92 -6.85
N LEU A 27 -31.98 -7.37 -5.67
CA LEU A 27 -32.90 -7.28 -4.53
C LEU A 27 -33.85 -6.07 -4.63
N VAL A 28 -33.49 -5.04 -5.40
CA VAL A 28 -34.36 -3.87 -5.65
C VAL A 28 -35.43 -4.22 -6.69
N ASN A 29 -36.54 -4.78 -6.22
CA ASN A 29 -37.77 -4.94 -7.00
C ASN A 29 -38.55 -3.61 -7.02
N SER A 30 -38.54 -2.98 -8.20
CA SER A 30 -39.47 -2.00 -8.81
C SER A 30 -40.18 -0.87 -8.04
N SER A 31 -40.32 -0.83 -6.71
CA SER A 31 -41.30 0.08 -6.07
C SER A 31 -40.76 1.06 -4.99
N ASP A 32 -39.47 1.02 -4.65
CA ASP A 32 -38.85 1.95 -3.67
C ASP A 32 -37.53 2.54 -4.18
N LYS A 33 -37.50 2.93 -5.45
CA LYS A 33 -36.25 3.23 -6.18
C LYS A 33 -35.50 4.48 -5.69
N ASP A 34 -36.13 5.43 -5.00
CA ASP A 34 -35.58 6.79 -4.95
C ASP A 34 -35.14 7.33 -3.58
N ARG A 35 -35.37 6.64 -2.44
CA ARG A 35 -35.15 7.28 -1.11
C ARG A 35 -34.13 6.63 -0.18
N LEU A 36 -33.85 5.34 -0.32
CA LEU A 36 -32.91 4.63 0.56
C LEU A 36 -31.55 4.33 -0.11
N ASN A 37 -31.49 4.43 -1.44
CA ASN A 37 -30.40 3.89 -2.25
C ASN A 37 -29.23 4.86 -2.47
N ASP A 38 -29.45 6.18 -2.50
CA ASP A 38 -28.37 7.08 -2.92
C ASP A 38 -27.51 7.57 -1.76
N ASN A 39 -28.10 8.10 -0.69
CA ASN A 39 -27.30 8.85 0.29
C ASN A 39 -26.43 7.91 1.16
N LYS A 40 -27.00 6.86 1.76
CA LYS A 40 -26.28 5.98 2.71
C LYS A 40 -25.25 5.07 2.02
N LEU A 41 -25.55 4.57 0.83
CA LEU A 41 -24.60 3.80 0.01
C LEU A 41 -23.49 4.68 -0.54
N TRP A 42 -23.77 5.93 -0.94
CA TRP A 42 -22.76 6.84 -1.43
C TRP A 42 -21.71 7.20 -0.37
N TRP A 43 -22.11 7.54 0.87
CA TRP A 43 -21.13 7.80 1.94
C TRP A 43 -20.30 6.56 2.29
N LYS A 44 -20.93 5.38 2.33
CA LYS A 44 -20.22 4.12 2.61
C LYS A 44 -19.24 3.79 1.49
N LYS A 45 -19.64 3.97 0.23
CA LYS A 45 -18.78 3.81 -0.95
C LYS A 45 -17.62 4.78 -0.86
N ARG A 46 -17.88 6.08 -0.69
CA ARG A 46 -16.86 7.12 -0.57
C ARG A 46 -15.85 6.83 0.55
N SER A 47 -16.32 6.46 1.74
CA SER A 47 -15.45 6.11 2.87
C SER A 47 -14.57 4.90 2.59
N LEU A 48 -15.08 3.90 1.86
CA LEU A 48 -14.29 2.74 1.45
C LEU A 48 -13.25 3.07 0.37
N TYR A 49 -13.59 3.89 -0.63
CA TYR A 49 -12.62 4.36 -1.63
C TYR A 49 -11.53 5.22 -0.99
N GLU A 50 -11.89 6.12 -0.08
CA GLU A 50 -10.93 6.92 0.69
C GLU A 50 -10.03 6.01 1.54
N GLY A 51 -10.59 5.00 2.21
CA GLY A 51 -9.84 4.01 2.97
C GLY A 51 -8.89 3.17 2.10
N ALA A 52 -9.34 2.71 0.93
CA ALA A 52 -8.52 1.95 -0.01
C ALA A 52 -7.38 2.80 -0.59
N ASN A 53 -7.65 4.06 -0.92
CA ASN A 53 -6.62 5.01 -1.37
C ASN A 53 -5.60 5.30 -0.27
N MET A 54 -6.06 5.50 0.97
CA MET A 54 -5.17 5.66 2.12
C MET A 54 -4.27 4.44 2.30
N LEU A 55 -4.83 3.23 2.21
CA LEU A 55 -4.10 1.98 2.35
C LEU A 55 -3.08 1.80 1.22
N SER A 56 -3.50 1.97 -0.03
CA SER A 56 -2.62 1.90 -1.21
C SER A 56 -1.46 2.89 -1.11
N SER A 57 -1.74 4.13 -0.68
CA SER A 57 -0.69 5.12 -0.45
C SER A 57 0.26 4.73 0.69
N ALA A 58 -0.25 4.08 1.73
CA ALA A 58 0.54 3.64 2.86
C ALA A 58 1.45 2.46 2.49
N GLU A 59 0.94 1.50 1.72
CA GLU A 59 1.72 0.38 1.17
C GLU A 59 2.84 0.89 0.28
N LYS A 60 2.56 1.80 -0.65
CA LYS A 60 3.58 2.40 -1.51
C LYS A 60 4.68 3.10 -0.72
N ARG A 61 4.31 3.92 0.28
CA ARG A 61 5.28 4.55 1.20
C ARG A 61 6.09 3.51 1.98
N GLY A 62 5.46 2.43 2.40
CA GLY A 62 6.12 1.32 3.10
C GLY A 62 7.15 0.62 2.21
N GLU A 63 6.80 0.33 0.96
CA GLU A 63 7.69 -0.28 -0.02
C GLU A 63 8.89 0.61 -0.35
N GLU A 64 8.66 1.91 -0.58
CA GLU A 64 9.73 2.89 -0.82
C GLU A 64 10.68 2.99 0.38
N ARG A 65 10.15 3.03 1.61
CA ARG A 65 10.96 3.02 2.84
C ARG A 65 11.75 1.72 2.99
N GLY A 66 11.14 0.58 2.72
CA GLY A 66 11.79 -0.73 2.81
C GLY A 66 12.92 -0.88 1.79
N LYS A 67 12.71 -0.42 0.55
CA LYS A 67 13.76 -0.36 -0.49
C LYS A 67 14.92 0.51 -0.03
N LYS A 68 14.64 1.72 0.50
CA LYS A 68 15.69 2.61 1.02
C LYS A 68 16.44 1.99 2.20
N GLN A 69 15.75 1.40 3.17
CA GLN A 69 16.40 0.73 4.30
C GLN A 69 17.30 -0.42 3.87
N LYS A 70 16.83 -1.26 2.94
CA LYS A 70 17.63 -2.37 2.40
C LYS A 70 18.87 -1.86 1.65
N ALA A 71 18.73 -0.79 0.86
CA ALA A 71 19.84 -0.15 0.18
C ALA A 71 20.91 0.33 1.17
N LEU A 72 20.50 1.00 2.26
CA LEU A 72 21.42 1.45 3.32
C LEU A 72 22.10 0.26 4.03
N GLU A 73 21.35 -0.80 4.38
CA GLU A 73 21.90 -1.98 5.03
C GLU A 73 22.96 -2.67 4.16
N VAL A 74 22.69 -2.82 2.86
CA VAL A 74 23.66 -3.39 1.92
C VAL A 74 24.86 -2.46 1.77
N ALA A 75 24.66 -1.15 1.65
CA ALA A 75 25.73 -0.17 1.56
C ALA A 75 26.68 -0.23 2.77
N SER A 76 26.14 -0.27 4.00
CA SER A 76 26.95 -0.43 5.21
C SER A 76 27.77 -1.72 5.20
N LYS A 77 27.19 -2.84 4.72
CA LYS A 77 27.93 -4.10 4.60
C LYS A 77 29.06 -4.02 3.56
N LEU A 78 28.82 -3.39 2.41
CA LEU A 78 29.85 -3.21 1.38
C LEU A 78 30.98 -2.29 1.85
N LEU A 79 30.65 -1.23 2.59
CA LEU A 79 31.65 -0.37 3.24
C LEU A 79 32.50 -1.14 4.25
N LEU A 80 31.89 -2.01 5.06
CA LEU A 80 32.61 -2.89 5.98
C LEU A 80 33.51 -3.90 5.26
N MET A 81 33.19 -4.25 4.01
CA MET A 81 34.05 -5.09 3.16
C MET A 81 35.19 -4.30 2.50
N GLY A 82 35.27 -2.99 2.71
CA GLY A 82 36.34 -2.13 2.20
C GLY A 82 36.16 -1.70 0.75
N LEU A 83 34.93 -1.72 0.22
CA LEU A 83 34.63 -1.19 -1.11
C LEU A 83 34.62 0.35 -1.10
N GLU A 84 35.06 0.94 -2.21
CA GLU A 84 35.09 2.39 -2.41
C GLU A 84 33.69 2.98 -2.58
N LEU A 85 33.54 4.25 -2.20
CA LEU A 85 32.24 4.94 -2.20
C LEU A 85 31.65 5.05 -3.61
N GLU A 86 32.48 5.29 -4.61
CA GLU A 86 32.10 5.43 -6.02
C GLU A 86 31.49 4.12 -6.56
N ASP A 87 32.12 2.98 -6.24
CA ASP A 87 31.66 1.67 -6.66
C ASP A 87 30.31 1.34 -6.01
N ILE A 88 30.18 1.57 -4.71
CA ILE A 88 28.94 1.35 -3.97
C ILE A 88 27.82 2.26 -4.49
N SER A 89 28.13 3.53 -4.73
CA SER A 89 27.18 4.52 -5.26
C SER A 89 26.64 4.08 -6.63
N SER A 90 27.52 3.56 -7.50
CA SER A 90 27.13 3.10 -8.84
C SER A 90 26.20 1.89 -8.83
N VAL A 91 26.33 0.99 -7.85
CA VAL A 91 25.56 -0.26 -7.75
C VAL A 91 24.24 -0.06 -7.00
N ILE A 92 24.26 0.71 -5.91
CA ILE A 92 23.11 0.86 -5.00
C ILE A 92 22.25 2.07 -5.38
N GLY A 93 22.83 3.08 -6.04
CA GLY A 93 22.15 4.31 -6.43
C GLY A 93 21.95 5.30 -5.27
N LEU A 94 22.74 5.18 -4.20
CA LEU A 94 22.85 6.19 -3.14
C LEU A 94 23.91 7.23 -3.51
N SER A 95 23.73 8.49 -3.09
CA SER A 95 24.77 9.50 -3.32
C SER A 95 26.00 9.23 -2.45
N ILE A 96 27.16 9.74 -2.86
CA ILE A 96 28.39 9.65 -2.07
C ILE A 96 28.19 10.28 -0.69
N ASP A 97 27.50 11.42 -0.60
CA ASP A 97 27.19 12.07 0.68
C ASP A 97 26.32 11.18 1.59
N GLU A 98 25.32 10.49 1.03
CA GLU A 98 24.49 9.54 1.80
C GLU A 98 25.32 8.36 2.33
N LEU A 99 26.30 7.88 1.53
CA LEU A 99 27.19 6.79 1.92
C LEU A 99 28.24 7.22 2.94
N ASP A 100 28.76 8.44 2.84
CA ASP A 100 29.76 8.97 3.78
C ASP A 100 29.15 9.16 5.19
N ASN A 101 27.88 9.58 5.25
CA ASN A 101 27.11 9.64 6.50
C ASN A 101 26.90 8.27 7.17
N LEU A 102 27.07 7.14 6.45
CA LEU A 102 26.99 5.80 7.03
C LEU A 102 28.30 5.33 7.66
N LYS A 103 29.41 6.05 7.44
CA LYS A 103 30.72 5.75 8.06
C LYS A 103 30.87 6.35 9.47
N ALA A 104 29.97 7.24 9.87
CA ALA A 104 29.93 7.88 11.19
C ALA A 104 29.44 6.91 12.28
#